data_AF-A0A9P0ZSN7-F1
#
_entry.id   AF-A0A9P0ZSN7-F1
#
_cell.length_a   1.000
_cell.length_b   1.000
_cell.length_c   1.000
_cell.angle_alpha   90.00
_cell.angle_beta   90.00
_cell.angle_gamma   90.00
#
_symmetry.space_group_name_H-M   'P 1'
#
loop_
_entity.id
_entity.type
_entity.pdbx_description
1 polymer ?
#
loop_
_entity_poly.entity_id
_entity_poly.type
_entity_poly.pdbx_seq_one_letter_code
_entity_poly.pdbx_strand_id
1 'polypeptide(L)'
;MKSGIEIYKLPKEVIPTSKGDKHIKEIVLVDEKLKPIALTLWGDFADTEGSEIVNLLNVNEYPLISIENIGVTPFKGISLCTKPHSTVTINPISSRAQQLQKWAVENRPTLDALKICREYNNAAINLAIPVVDEISKISEVPPSIDPTKPVWIHGKINLQLEGDSLWYMACSNCLKTVYADSDTRFFCMHCGTEDAIATPRSRANVSITDTTSTIEASVFGQCVEKLLLMTSKQIMEVELQGKKASFQYANKRLDKEEYIVQLRSQSSTYQTNPGPSYTITSLHDASHYIVTTNIDPSTPPSSKMKLPHSGVEDYLSPLPTTSITPTIFLELLF
;
A
#
# COMPACT_ATOMS: atom_id res chain seq x y z
N MET A 1 3.04 -18.44 -7.35
CA MET A 1 1.82 -18.55 -6.53
C MET A 1 1.84 -17.45 -5.48
N LYS A 2 0.85 -16.56 -5.45
CA LYS A 2 0.73 -15.54 -4.37
C LYS A 2 -0.41 -15.96 -3.45
N SER A 3 -0.15 -15.98 -2.14
CA SER A 3 -1.11 -16.43 -1.13
C SER A 3 -1.36 -15.32 -0.11
N GLY A 4 -2.62 -15.13 0.27
CA GLY A 4 -3.05 -14.12 1.23
C GLY A 4 -4.35 -14.54 1.91
N ILE A 5 -4.69 -13.82 2.96
CA ILE A 5 -5.94 -13.97 3.71
C ILE A 5 -6.88 -12.86 3.32
N GLU A 6 -8.13 -13.19 3.03
CA GLU A 6 -9.12 -12.16 2.81
C GLU A 6 -9.74 -11.64 4.10
N ILE A 7 -9.91 -10.32 4.21
CA ILE A 7 -10.49 -9.69 5.42
C ILE A 7 -11.89 -9.08 5.18
N TYR A 8 -12.18 -8.50 3.99
CA TYR A 8 -13.38 -7.67 3.80
C TYR A 8 -13.82 -7.48 2.32
N LYS A 9 -15.13 -7.32 2.11
CA LYS A 9 -15.80 -7.06 0.81
C LYS A 9 -16.08 -5.57 0.58
N LEU A 10 -15.78 -5.05 -0.61
CA LEU A 10 -16.24 -3.72 -1.04
C LEU A 10 -17.55 -3.79 -1.87
N PRO A 11 -18.44 -2.78 -1.75
CA PRO A 11 -19.84 -2.86 -2.18
C PRO A 11 -20.09 -2.78 -3.71
N LYS A 12 -19.07 -2.85 -4.57
CA LYS A 12 -19.26 -2.64 -6.02
C LYS A 12 -19.49 -3.97 -6.72
N GLU A 13 -20.65 -4.15 -7.35
CA GLU A 13 -21.05 -5.42 -7.99
C GLU A 13 -21.05 -5.36 -9.53
N VAL A 14 -21.21 -4.19 -10.15
CA VAL A 14 -21.23 -4.04 -11.62
C VAL A 14 -20.54 -2.74 -12.08
N ILE A 15 -19.74 -2.81 -13.16
CA ILE A 15 -19.18 -1.65 -13.88
C ILE A 15 -19.65 -1.69 -15.33
N PRO A 16 -20.31 -0.63 -15.84
CA PRO A 16 -20.58 -0.50 -17.27
C PRO A 16 -19.28 -0.27 -18.04
N THR A 17 -19.01 -1.10 -19.05
CA THR A 17 -17.85 -0.96 -19.95
C THR A 17 -18.30 -0.82 -21.40
N SER A 18 -17.40 -0.38 -22.29
CA SER A 18 -17.68 -0.30 -23.74
C SER A 18 -18.02 -1.64 -24.39
N LYS A 19 -17.81 -2.76 -23.68
CA LYS A 19 -18.12 -4.13 -24.10
C LYS A 19 -19.30 -4.75 -23.32
N GLY A 20 -20.09 -3.93 -22.63
CA GLY A 20 -21.19 -4.35 -21.76
C GLY A 20 -20.87 -4.26 -20.27
N ASP A 21 -21.88 -4.51 -19.46
CA ASP A 21 -21.76 -4.51 -18.01
C ASP A 21 -20.86 -5.66 -17.56
N LYS A 22 -19.86 -5.33 -16.73
CA LYS A 22 -18.95 -6.30 -16.14
C LYS A 22 -19.17 -6.39 -14.65
N HIS A 23 -19.44 -7.60 -14.20
CA HIS A 23 -19.52 -7.92 -12.79
C HIS A 23 -18.12 -7.80 -12.18
N ILE A 24 -18.06 -7.22 -11.00
CA ILE A 24 -16.82 -7.10 -10.25
C ILE A 24 -17.04 -7.38 -8.78
N LYS A 25 -15.99 -7.86 -8.12
CA LYS A 25 -15.89 -7.86 -6.66
C LYS A 25 -14.51 -7.42 -6.26
N GLU A 26 -14.45 -6.50 -5.31
CA GLU A 26 -13.18 -6.01 -4.77
C GLU A 26 -13.03 -6.53 -3.34
N ILE A 27 -11.92 -7.20 -3.09
CA ILE A 27 -11.58 -7.90 -1.86
C ILE A 27 -10.21 -7.44 -1.34
N VAL A 28 -9.99 -7.54 -0.04
CA VAL A 28 -8.73 -7.11 0.59
C VAL A 28 -7.95 -8.32 1.07
N LEU A 29 -6.75 -8.52 0.51
CA LEU A 29 -5.82 -9.56 0.92
C LEU A 29 -4.81 -9.00 1.93
N VAL A 30 -4.47 -9.80 2.94
CA VAL A 30 -3.44 -9.50 3.94
C VAL A 30 -2.59 -10.75 4.17
N ASP A 31 -1.30 -10.55 4.41
CA ASP A 31 -0.34 -11.61 4.74
C ASP A 31 0.31 -11.37 6.12
N GLU A 32 1.30 -12.19 6.46
CA GLU A 32 2.07 -12.09 7.72
C GLU A 32 2.74 -10.73 7.95
N LYS A 33 2.97 -9.95 6.89
CA LYS A 33 3.56 -8.61 6.98
C LYS A 33 2.52 -7.55 7.33
N LEU A 34 1.25 -7.95 7.49
CA LEU A 34 0.12 -7.06 7.72
C LEU A 34 0.07 -5.97 6.66
N LYS A 35 0.33 -6.26 5.39
CA LYS A 35 0.26 -5.28 4.30
C LYS A 35 -1.00 -5.52 3.46
N PRO A 36 -2.09 -4.76 3.65
CA PRO A 36 -3.31 -4.96 2.87
C PRO A 36 -3.13 -4.55 1.42
N ILE A 37 -3.59 -5.42 0.52
CA ILE A 37 -3.63 -5.18 -0.91
C ILE A 37 -5.02 -5.44 -1.44
N ALA A 38 -5.56 -4.49 -2.20
CA ALA A 38 -6.85 -4.66 -2.86
C ALA A 38 -6.70 -5.60 -4.05
N LEU A 39 -7.66 -6.49 -4.24
CA LEU A 39 -7.77 -7.38 -5.38
C LEU A 39 -9.16 -7.22 -6.02
N THR A 40 -9.18 -6.94 -7.32
CA THR A 40 -10.41 -6.89 -8.11
C THR A 40 -10.60 -8.19 -8.90
N LEU A 41 -11.64 -8.94 -8.56
CA LEU A 41 -12.15 -10.06 -9.34
C LEU A 41 -13.09 -9.53 -10.42
N TRP A 42 -12.91 -9.98 -11.67
CA TRP A 42 -13.67 -9.54 -12.83
C TRP A 42 -14.47 -10.68 -13.47
N GLY A 43 -15.69 -10.39 -13.93
CA GLY A 43 -16.54 -11.31 -14.67
C GLY A 43 -16.85 -12.57 -13.87
N ASP A 44 -16.67 -13.74 -14.49
CA ASP A 44 -16.97 -15.04 -13.88
C ASP A 44 -16.28 -15.25 -12.52
N PHE A 45 -15.06 -14.70 -12.33
CA PHE A 45 -14.36 -14.77 -11.04
C PHE A 45 -15.07 -14.00 -9.93
N ALA A 46 -15.76 -12.91 -10.28
CA ALA A 46 -16.54 -12.13 -9.33
C ALA A 46 -17.80 -12.91 -8.91
N ASP A 47 -18.44 -13.59 -9.87
CA ASP A 47 -19.70 -14.30 -9.65
C ASP A 47 -19.51 -15.66 -8.97
N THR A 48 -18.39 -16.34 -9.22
CA THR A 48 -18.07 -17.66 -8.66
C THR A 48 -17.20 -17.57 -7.41
N GLU A 49 -15.87 -17.54 -7.53
CA GLU A 49 -14.97 -17.54 -6.37
C GLU A 49 -15.23 -16.33 -5.47
N GLY A 50 -15.47 -15.15 -6.05
CA GLY A 50 -15.80 -13.95 -5.31
C GLY A 50 -17.12 -14.03 -4.53
N SER A 51 -18.07 -14.90 -4.92
CA SER A 51 -19.28 -15.16 -4.12
C SER A 51 -19.02 -16.14 -3.00
N GLU A 52 -18.27 -17.20 -3.26
CA GLU A 52 -17.89 -18.19 -2.26
C GLU A 52 -17.11 -17.55 -1.11
N ILE A 53 -16.11 -16.76 -1.46
CA ILE A 53 -15.32 -15.95 -0.54
C ILE A 53 -16.19 -15.08 0.36
N VAL A 54 -17.15 -14.35 -0.21
CA VAL A 54 -18.03 -13.45 0.54
C VAL A 54 -18.90 -14.23 1.52
N ASN A 55 -19.36 -15.42 1.13
CA ASN A 55 -20.13 -16.28 2.01
C ASN A 55 -19.29 -16.74 3.22
N LEU A 56 -18.02 -17.07 3.01
CA LEU A 56 -17.09 -17.43 4.11
C LEU A 56 -16.84 -16.24 5.05
N LEU A 57 -16.66 -15.04 4.51
CA LEU A 57 -16.50 -13.84 5.33
C LEU A 57 -17.74 -13.51 6.18
N ASN A 58 -18.94 -13.80 5.67
CA ASN A 58 -20.21 -13.56 6.37
C ASN A 58 -20.37 -14.45 7.60
N VAL A 59 -19.73 -15.62 7.62
CA VAL A 59 -19.68 -16.51 8.79
C VAL A 59 -18.47 -16.26 9.69
N ASN A 60 -17.78 -15.12 9.51
CA ASN A 60 -16.57 -14.72 10.24
C ASN A 60 -15.40 -15.73 10.13
N GLU A 61 -15.32 -16.41 8.99
CA GLU A 61 -14.15 -17.16 8.57
C GLU A 61 -13.26 -16.27 7.69
N TYR A 62 -11.95 -16.40 7.85
CA TYR A 62 -10.96 -15.71 7.05
C TYR A 62 -10.37 -16.71 6.04
N PRO A 63 -10.90 -16.77 4.80
CA PRO A 63 -10.46 -17.76 3.84
C PRO A 63 -9.03 -17.48 3.36
N LEU A 64 -8.29 -18.54 3.12
CA LEU A 64 -6.99 -18.48 2.46
C LEU A 64 -7.18 -18.48 0.96
N ILE A 65 -6.53 -17.56 0.27
CA ILE A 65 -6.67 -17.42 -1.17
C ILE A 65 -5.30 -17.56 -1.82
N SER A 66 -5.21 -18.42 -2.81
CA SER A 66 -4.06 -18.53 -3.71
C SER A 66 -4.44 -18.12 -5.11
N ILE A 67 -3.62 -17.28 -5.73
CA ILE A 67 -3.87 -16.78 -7.08
C ILE A 67 -2.65 -16.92 -7.96
N GLU A 68 -2.89 -17.40 -9.17
CA GLU A 68 -1.91 -17.52 -10.24
C GLU A 68 -2.28 -16.63 -11.43
N ASN A 69 -1.26 -16.21 -12.20
CA ASN A 69 -1.41 -15.34 -13.37
C ASN A 69 -2.21 -14.06 -13.08
N ILE A 70 -1.89 -13.38 -11.97
CA ILE A 70 -2.56 -12.17 -11.54
C ILE A 70 -2.09 -10.93 -12.31
N GLY A 71 -2.96 -9.93 -12.45
CA GLY A 71 -2.62 -8.59 -12.90
C GLY A 71 -2.24 -7.69 -11.72
N VAL A 72 -1.30 -6.78 -11.98
CA VAL A 72 -0.96 -5.70 -11.06
C VAL A 72 -1.40 -4.41 -11.73
N THR A 73 -2.16 -3.59 -11.02
CA THR A 73 -2.70 -2.32 -11.51
C THR A 73 -2.40 -1.19 -10.54
N PRO A 74 -2.18 0.04 -11.01
CA PRO A 74 -1.91 1.17 -10.14
C PRO A 74 -3.17 1.82 -9.53
N PHE A 75 -4.29 1.10 -9.52
CA PHE A 75 -5.54 1.62 -8.98
C PHE A 75 -5.48 1.64 -7.44
N LYS A 76 -5.72 2.81 -6.83
CA LYS A 76 -5.61 3.07 -5.37
C LYS A 76 -4.24 2.78 -4.73
N GLY A 77 -3.14 2.83 -5.49
CA GLY A 77 -1.80 2.46 -5.02
C GLY A 77 -1.27 1.33 -5.88
N ILE A 78 -0.88 0.22 -5.27
CA ILE A 78 -0.74 -1.07 -5.96
C ILE A 78 -1.97 -1.90 -5.61
N SER A 79 -2.72 -2.34 -6.62
CA SER A 79 -3.79 -3.31 -6.48
C SER A 79 -3.62 -4.45 -7.46
N LEU A 80 -4.29 -5.55 -7.17
CA LEU A 80 -4.28 -6.76 -7.95
C LEU A 80 -5.58 -6.89 -8.74
N CYS A 81 -5.55 -7.58 -9.86
CA CYS A 81 -6.77 -7.94 -10.58
C CYS A 81 -6.67 -9.33 -11.22
N THR A 82 -7.80 -10.00 -11.41
CA THR A 82 -7.83 -11.20 -12.25
C THR A 82 -7.67 -10.85 -13.73
N LYS A 83 -6.98 -11.74 -14.43
CA LYS A 83 -6.85 -11.79 -15.89
C LYS A 83 -7.70 -12.95 -16.41
N PRO A 84 -7.99 -13.02 -17.72
CA PRO A 84 -8.73 -14.14 -18.30
C PRO A 84 -8.14 -15.54 -18.05
N HIS A 85 -6.83 -15.63 -17.78
CA HIS A 85 -6.13 -16.89 -17.47
C HIS A 85 -5.64 -16.95 -16.01
N SER A 86 -6.22 -16.14 -15.13
CA SER A 86 -5.98 -16.28 -13.70
C SER A 86 -6.56 -17.59 -13.19
N THR A 87 -5.96 -18.12 -12.12
CA THR A 87 -6.52 -19.23 -11.36
C THR A 87 -6.65 -18.78 -9.94
N VAL A 88 -7.86 -18.84 -9.38
CA VAL A 88 -8.16 -18.50 -7.98
C VAL A 88 -8.49 -19.80 -7.25
N THR A 89 -7.82 -20.06 -6.14
CA THR A 89 -8.06 -21.25 -5.31
C THR A 89 -8.32 -20.80 -3.89
N ILE A 90 -9.48 -21.19 -3.38
CA ILE A 90 -9.93 -20.93 -2.01
C ILE A 90 -9.51 -22.11 -1.13
N ASN A 91 -8.95 -21.80 0.04
CA ASN A 91 -8.40 -22.73 1.03
C ASN A 91 -7.47 -23.80 0.40
N PRO A 92 -6.40 -23.39 -0.31
CA PRO A 92 -5.47 -24.32 -0.94
C PRO A 92 -4.77 -25.20 0.11
N ILE A 93 -4.53 -26.45 -0.24
CA ILE A 93 -3.79 -27.39 0.61
C ILE A 93 -2.30 -27.30 0.26
N SER A 94 -1.56 -26.47 0.99
CA SER A 94 -0.10 -26.37 0.86
C SER A 94 0.55 -26.09 2.22
N SER A 95 1.85 -26.38 2.35
CA SER A 95 2.62 -26.06 3.55
C SER A 95 2.57 -24.56 3.89
N ARG A 96 2.67 -23.71 2.87
CA ARG A 96 2.53 -22.26 2.99
C ARG A 96 1.15 -21.85 3.49
N ALA A 97 0.09 -22.46 2.96
CA ALA A 97 -1.28 -22.18 3.37
C ALA A 97 -1.51 -22.53 4.84
N GLN A 98 -0.99 -23.68 5.31
CA GLN A 98 -1.10 -24.09 6.71
C GLN A 98 -0.36 -23.13 7.66
N GLN A 99 0.82 -22.65 7.28
CA GLN A 99 1.56 -21.64 8.06
C GLN A 99 0.76 -20.33 8.16
N LEU A 100 0.25 -19.85 7.03
CA LEU A 100 -0.53 -18.62 6.98
C LEU A 100 -1.85 -18.75 7.76
N GLN A 101 -2.48 -19.93 7.73
CA GLN A 101 -3.67 -20.23 8.53
C GLN A 101 -3.39 -20.11 10.03
N LYS A 102 -2.28 -20.71 10.49
CA LYS A 102 -1.88 -20.67 11.89
C LYS A 102 -1.64 -19.23 12.35
N TRP A 103 -0.91 -18.46 11.55
CA TRP A 103 -0.68 -17.04 11.80
C TRP A 103 -2.00 -16.25 11.89
N ALA A 104 -2.96 -16.53 10.99
CA ALA A 104 -4.27 -15.87 10.98
C ALA A 104 -5.01 -16.03 12.30
N VAL A 105 -5.02 -17.27 12.82
CA VAL A 105 -5.68 -17.62 14.08
C VAL A 105 -5.02 -16.88 15.24
N GLU A 106 -3.70 -16.80 15.27
CA GLU A 106 -2.92 -16.08 16.28
C GLU A 106 -3.14 -14.56 16.23
N ASN A 107 -3.41 -14.00 15.04
CA ASN A 107 -3.56 -12.55 14.81
C ASN A 107 -5.01 -12.10 14.61
N ARG A 108 -5.99 -12.94 14.95
CA ARG A 108 -7.42 -12.67 14.72
C ARG A 108 -7.90 -11.31 15.24
N PRO A 109 -7.54 -10.84 16.45
CA PRO A 109 -7.95 -9.51 16.92
C PRO A 109 -7.47 -8.38 16.00
N THR A 110 -6.26 -8.50 15.46
CA THR A 110 -5.69 -7.53 14.51
C THR A 110 -6.42 -7.56 13.18
N LEU A 111 -6.76 -8.75 12.66
CA LEU A 111 -7.53 -8.90 11.43
C LEU A 111 -8.96 -8.34 11.58
N ASP A 112 -9.60 -8.58 12.73
CA ASP A 112 -10.92 -8.02 13.06
C ASP A 112 -10.88 -6.48 13.11
N ALA A 113 -9.84 -5.91 13.72
CA ALA A 113 -9.65 -4.46 13.73
C ALA A 113 -9.46 -3.88 12.32
N LEU A 114 -8.67 -4.55 11.46
CA LEU A 114 -8.49 -4.16 10.06
C LEU A 114 -9.80 -4.22 9.25
N LYS A 115 -10.66 -5.22 9.52
CA LYS A 115 -11.99 -5.35 8.93
C LYS A 115 -12.89 -4.17 9.27
N ILE A 116 -12.87 -3.74 10.55
CA ILE A 116 -13.73 -2.67 11.07
C ILE A 116 -13.29 -1.31 10.57
N CYS A 117 -11.99 -1.03 10.54
CA CYS A 117 -11.50 0.32 10.23
C CYS A 117 -11.79 0.76 8.78
N ARG A 118 -12.18 -0.14 7.86
CA ARG A 118 -12.28 0.13 6.40
C ARG A 118 -11.02 0.82 5.84
N GLU A 119 -9.92 0.73 6.58
CA GLU A 119 -8.71 1.51 6.41
C GLU A 119 -7.80 0.88 5.36
N TYR A 120 -8.24 -0.01 4.46
CA TYR A 120 -7.32 -0.63 3.50
C TYR A 120 -6.55 0.40 2.65
N ASN A 121 -7.19 1.54 2.32
CA ASN A 121 -6.54 2.67 1.65
C ASN A 121 -5.50 3.39 2.54
N ASN A 122 -5.66 3.37 3.87
CA ASN A 122 -4.78 3.97 4.88
C ASN A 122 -3.74 2.97 5.42
N ALA A 123 -4.05 1.68 5.39
CA ALA A 123 -3.25 0.58 5.88
C ALA A 123 -2.11 0.28 4.91
N ALA A 124 -2.34 0.40 3.59
CA ALA A 124 -1.25 0.45 2.62
C ALA A 124 -0.26 1.63 2.87
N ILE A 125 -0.77 2.77 3.34
CA ILE A 125 0.02 3.97 3.72
C ILE A 125 0.82 3.71 5.01
N ASN A 126 0.24 2.98 5.96
CA ASN A 126 0.83 2.77 7.29
C ASN A 126 1.73 1.53 7.39
N LEU A 127 1.52 0.50 6.54
CA LEU A 127 2.13 -0.82 6.72
C LEU A 127 3.21 -1.12 5.68
N ALA A 128 3.30 -0.35 4.59
CA ALA A 128 4.40 -0.46 3.64
C ALA A 128 5.65 0.23 4.22
N ILE A 129 6.50 -0.50 4.96
CA ILE A 129 7.83 -0.01 5.35
C ILE A 129 8.84 -0.57 4.34
N PRO A 130 9.63 0.27 3.64
CA PRO A 130 10.71 -0.20 2.77
C PRO A 130 11.88 -0.73 3.60
N VAL A 131 12.66 -1.64 3.00
CA VAL A 131 14.00 -1.94 3.50
C VAL A 131 14.92 -0.78 3.13
N VAL A 132 15.93 -0.46 3.96
CA VAL A 132 16.81 0.72 3.75
C VAL A 132 17.42 0.77 2.34
N ASP A 133 17.78 -0.39 1.78
CA ASP A 133 18.35 -0.50 0.42
C ASP A 133 17.37 -0.16 -0.71
N GLU A 134 16.07 -0.04 -0.42
CA GLU A 134 15.04 0.36 -1.38
C GLU A 134 14.84 1.88 -1.43
N ILE A 135 15.49 2.64 -0.55
CA ILE A 135 15.37 4.09 -0.46
C ILE A 135 16.35 4.74 -1.44
N SER A 136 15.80 5.35 -2.48
CA SER A 136 16.53 6.06 -3.53
C SER A 136 16.85 7.49 -3.11
N LYS A 137 17.94 8.06 -3.66
CA LYS A 137 18.22 9.50 -3.59
C LYS A 137 17.21 10.25 -4.45
N ILE A 138 16.85 11.47 -4.06
CA ILE A 138 15.86 12.25 -4.83
C ILE A 138 16.39 12.58 -6.22
N SER A 139 17.71 12.80 -6.39
CA SER A 139 18.33 13.03 -7.70
C SER A 139 18.23 11.84 -8.67
N GLU A 140 17.95 10.64 -8.17
CA GLU A 140 17.86 9.40 -8.97
C GLU A 140 16.41 9.03 -9.32
N VAL A 141 15.43 9.79 -8.82
CA VAL A 141 14.01 9.57 -9.13
C VAL A 141 13.74 9.85 -10.61
N PRO A 142 13.22 8.87 -11.37
CA PRO A 142 12.95 9.07 -12.78
C PRO A 142 11.76 10.03 -12.98
N PRO A 143 11.73 10.82 -14.07
CA PRO A 143 10.61 11.72 -14.40
C PRO A 143 9.25 11.01 -14.49
N SER A 144 9.26 9.72 -14.79
CA SER A 144 8.09 8.85 -14.81
C SER A 144 8.41 7.57 -14.05
N ILE A 145 7.65 7.31 -12.99
CA ILE A 145 7.76 6.14 -12.13
C ILE A 145 6.84 5.05 -12.69
N ASP A 146 7.40 3.87 -12.93
CA ASP A 146 6.63 2.68 -13.28
C ASP A 146 5.57 2.44 -12.20
N PRO A 147 4.27 2.44 -12.54
CA PRO A 147 3.21 2.29 -11.55
C PRO A 147 3.25 0.96 -10.78
N THR A 148 3.98 -0.05 -11.28
CA THR A 148 4.21 -1.33 -10.61
C THR A 148 5.44 -1.33 -9.68
N LYS A 149 6.29 -0.30 -9.77
CA LYS A 149 7.53 -0.14 -9.01
C LYS A 149 7.58 1.27 -8.41
N PRO A 150 6.80 1.53 -7.36
CA PRO A 150 6.85 2.81 -6.66
C PRO A 150 8.25 3.03 -6.06
N VAL A 151 8.66 4.29 -5.97
CA VAL A 151 9.99 4.66 -5.49
C VAL A 151 9.90 5.17 -4.07
N TRP A 152 10.76 4.67 -3.19
CA TRP A 152 10.92 5.19 -1.84
C TRP A 152 12.04 6.22 -1.81
N ILE A 153 11.81 7.32 -1.10
CA ILE A 153 12.83 8.35 -0.87
C ILE A 153 12.83 8.77 0.60
N HIS A 154 13.94 9.35 1.03
CA HIS A 154 14.13 9.92 2.36
C HIS A 154 14.41 11.41 2.26
N GLY A 155 13.71 12.24 3.03
CA GLY A 155 13.97 13.68 3.04
C GLY A 155 13.08 14.48 3.99
N LYS A 156 13.32 15.78 4.04
CA LYS A 156 12.53 16.75 4.80
C LYS A 156 11.36 17.25 3.98
N ILE A 157 10.19 17.37 4.62
CA ILE A 157 8.95 17.81 3.98
C ILE A 157 8.69 19.29 4.30
N ASN A 158 8.32 20.05 3.28
CA ASN A 158 7.82 21.42 3.42
C ASN A 158 6.47 21.56 2.70
N LEU A 159 5.44 22.02 3.41
CA LEU A 159 4.12 22.31 2.85
C LEU A 159 4.15 23.61 2.06
N GLN A 160 3.69 23.56 0.81
CA GLN A 160 3.62 24.73 -0.05
C GLN A 160 2.45 25.64 0.35
N LEU A 161 2.75 26.92 0.56
CA LEU A 161 1.85 27.93 1.14
C LEU A 161 0.82 28.51 0.17
N GLU A 162 1.01 28.31 -1.13
CA GLU A 162 0.21 28.92 -2.19
C GLU A 162 -0.53 27.85 -2.97
N GLY A 163 -1.85 28.01 -3.15
CA GLY A 163 -2.64 27.08 -3.93
C GLY A 163 -4.14 27.06 -3.62
N ASP A 164 -4.81 26.09 -4.24
CA ASP A 164 -6.23 25.75 -4.08
C ASP A 164 -6.60 25.43 -2.63
N SER A 165 -7.91 25.30 -2.36
CA SER A 165 -8.43 24.78 -1.10
C SER A 165 -7.74 23.47 -0.67
N LEU A 166 -7.44 23.35 0.62
CA LEU A 166 -6.75 22.20 1.21
C LEU A 166 -7.63 20.99 1.41
N TRP A 167 -8.86 21.03 0.90
CA TRP A 167 -9.79 19.93 0.98
C TRP A 167 -10.71 19.92 -0.24
N TYR A 168 -11.38 18.79 -0.41
CA TYR A 168 -12.47 18.63 -1.35
C TYR A 168 -13.44 17.59 -0.80
N MET A 169 -14.70 17.64 -1.24
CA MET A 169 -15.66 16.60 -0.90
C MET A 169 -15.35 15.32 -1.66
N ALA A 170 -15.25 14.20 -0.94
CA ALA A 170 -14.94 12.90 -1.50
C ALA A 170 -15.96 11.84 -1.06
N CYS A 171 -16.12 10.81 -1.89
CA CYS A 171 -16.84 9.61 -1.48
C CYS A 171 -16.08 8.88 -0.36
N SER A 172 -16.73 8.60 0.77
CA SER A 172 -16.16 7.81 1.87
C SER A 172 -15.61 6.43 1.47
N ASN A 173 -16.09 5.83 0.38
CA ASN A 173 -15.66 4.50 -0.05
C ASN A 173 -14.53 4.53 -1.10
N CYS A 174 -14.68 5.32 -2.16
CA CYS A 174 -13.71 5.34 -3.27
C CYS A 174 -12.81 6.57 -3.32
N LEU A 175 -13.04 7.53 -2.42
CA LEU A 175 -12.24 8.73 -2.20
C LEU A 175 -12.09 9.66 -3.42
N LYS A 176 -12.84 9.41 -4.50
CA LYS A 176 -12.98 10.32 -5.63
C LYS A 176 -13.82 11.53 -5.24
N THR A 177 -13.50 12.65 -5.86
CA THR A 177 -14.21 13.92 -5.69
C THR A 177 -15.70 13.74 -5.99
N VAL A 178 -16.52 14.35 -5.16
CA VAL A 178 -17.98 14.44 -5.30
C VAL A 178 -18.42 15.85 -4.96
N TYR A 179 -19.68 16.18 -5.24
CA TYR A 179 -20.24 17.52 -5.03
C TYR A 179 -21.39 17.53 -4.02
N ALA A 180 -21.59 16.44 -3.28
CA ALA A 180 -22.53 16.38 -2.17
C ALA A 180 -21.95 17.06 -0.93
N ASP A 181 -22.81 17.68 -0.12
CA ASP A 181 -22.42 18.36 1.11
C ASP A 181 -21.87 17.38 2.16
N SER A 182 -21.07 17.90 3.10
CA SER A 182 -20.50 17.11 4.20
C SER A 182 -21.57 16.30 4.93
N ASP A 183 -21.24 15.04 5.24
CA ASP A 183 -22.07 14.09 5.97
C ASP A 183 -23.38 13.68 5.23
N THR A 184 -23.52 14.05 3.96
CA THR A 184 -24.67 13.66 3.12
C THR A 184 -24.51 12.24 2.59
N ARG A 185 -25.59 11.44 2.68
CA ARG A 185 -25.69 10.10 2.07
C ARG A 185 -26.09 10.22 0.59
N PHE A 186 -25.45 9.46 -0.28
CA PHE A 186 -25.68 9.50 -1.73
C PHE A 186 -25.28 8.21 -2.44
N PHE A 187 -25.87 7.99 -3.62
CA PHE A 187 -25.41 6.96 -4.56
C PHE A 187 -24.15 7.43 -5.28
N CYS A 188 -23.02 6.73 -5.07
CA CYS A 188 -21.76 7.11 -5.69
C CYS A 188 -21.62 6.56 -7.11
N MET A 189 -21.79 7.42 -8.12
CA MET A 189 -21.60 7.06 -9.55
C MET A 189 -20.20 6.49 -9.87
N HIS A 190 -19.19 6.82 -9.08
CA HIS A 190 -17.83 6.32 -9.30
C HIS A 190 -17.62 4.89 -8.81
N CYS A 191 -18.24 4.50 -7.70
CA CYS A 191 -18.01 3.20 -7.06
C CYS A 191 -19.27 2.36 -6.83
N GLY A 192 -20.43 2.80 -7.30
CA GLY A 192 -21.69 2.06 -7.23
C GLY A 192 -22.25 1.88 -5.82
N THR A 193 -21.64 2.47 -4.79
CA THR A 193 -22.18 2.35 -3.43
C THR A 193 -23.45 3.18 -3.28
N GLU A 194 -24.55 2.54 -2.89
CA GLU A 194 -25.86 3.18 -2.76
C GLU A 194 -25.97 4.16 -1.58
N ASP A 195 -25.28 3.85 -0.49
CA ASP A 195 -25.36 4.61 0.76
C ASP A 195 -23.97 5.14 1.17
N ALA A 196 -23.27 5.74 0.19
CA ALA A 196 -21.98 6.37 0.46
C ALA A 196 -22.20 7.69 1.21
N ILE A 197 -21.29 8.03 2.11
CA ILE A 197 -21.29 9.34 2.79
C ILE A 197 -20.28 10.25 2.11
N ALA A 198 -20.64 11.50 1.86
CA ALA A 198 -19.72 12.52 1.38
C ALA A 198 -18.90 13.07 2.56
N THR A 199 -17.59 12.94 2.48
CA THR A 199 -16.66 13.30 3.56
C THR A 199 -15.59 14.25 3.04
N PRO A 200 -15.21 15.29 3.80
CA PRO A 200 -14.09 16.14 3.42
C PRO A 200 -12.82 15.31 3.38
N ARG A 201 -12.03 15.47 2.31
CA ARG A 201 -10.72 14.85 2.13
C ARG A 201 -9.69 15.93 1.89
N SER A 202 -8.67 15.96 2.73
CA SER A 202 -7.59 16.92 2.63
C SER A 202 -6.67 16.68 1.43
N ARG A 203 -6.06 17.76 0.93
CA ARG A 203 -5.03 17.78 -0.12
C ARG A 203 -4.02 18.88 0.17
N ALA A 204 -2.76 18.65 -0.15
CA ALA A 204 -1.73 19.67 -0.13
C ALA A 204 -0.66 19.37 -1.18
N ASN A 205 0.09 20.39 -1.58
CA ASN A 205 1.35 20.22 -2.30
C ASN A 205 2.50 20.37 -1.31
N VAL A 206 3.54 19.56 -1.49
CA VAL A 206 4.74 19.56 -0.66
C VAL A 206 5.97 19.55 -1.54
N SER A 207 7.05 20.12 -1.03
CA SER A 207 8.39 19.82 -1.50
C SER A 207 9.07 18.87 -0.52
N ILE A 208 9.80 17.89 -1.06
CA ILE A 208 10.60 16.94 -0.30
C ILE A 208 12.05 17.18 -0.70
N THR A 209 12.93 17.41 0.27
CA THR A 209 14.33 17.76 0.02
C THR A 209 15.26 16.81 0.77
N ASP A 210 16.25 16.29 0.06
CA ASP A 210 17.39 15.56 0.62
C ASP A 210 18.70 16.32 0.28
N THR A 211 19.85 15.70 0.55
CA THR A 211 21.15 16.30 0.22
C THR A 211 21.44 16.42 -1.28
N THR A 212 20.64 15.77 -2.13
CA THR A 212 20.90 15.60 -3.57
C THR A 212 20.01 16.47 -4.43
N SER A 213 18.72 16.61 -4.10
CA SER A 213 17.78 17.48 -4.82
C SER A 213 16.49 17.74 -4.03
N THR A 214 15.60 18.50 -4.65
CA THR A 214 14.23 18.74 -4.18
C THR A 214 13.24 18.23 -5.22
N ILE A 215 12.17 17.57 -4.77
CA ILE A 215 11.06 17.09 -5.61
C ILE A 215 9.73 17.63 -5.08
N GLU A 216 8.84 18.03 -6.00
CA GLU A 216 7.49 18.46 -5.67
C GLU A 216 6.50 17.29 -5.81
N ALA A 217 5.57 17.17 -4.86
CA ALA A 217 4.56 16.13 -4.88
C ALA A 217 3.23 16.60 -4.27
N SER A 218 2.13 15.98 -4.69
CA SER A 218 0.84 16.13 -4.03
C SER A 218 0.64 15.06 -2.97
N VAL A 219 -0.02 15.43 -1.88
CA VAL A 219 -0.34 14.55 -0.75
C VAL A 219 -1.82 14.71 -0.39
N PHE A 220 -2.47 13.61 0.03
CA PHE A 220 -3.92 13.55 0.22
C PHE A 220 -4.32 12.81 1.50
N GLY A 221 -5.48 13.17 2.04
CA GLY A 221 -6.13 12.48 3.16
C GLY A 221 -5.21 12.36 4.38
N GLN A 222 -5.12 11.15 4.95
CA GLN A 222 -4.44 10.90 6.22
C GLN A 222 -2.97 11.38 6.23
N CYS A 223 -2.26 11.35 5.10
CA CYS A 223 -0.90 11.90 5.03
C CYS A 223 -0.88 13.41 5.32
N VAL A 224 -1.84 14.17 4.79
CA VAL A 224 -1.99 15.60 5.11
C VAL A 224 -2.37 15.78 6.57
N GLU A 225 -3.28 14.95 7.08
CA GLU A 225 -3.72 15.02 8.46
C GLU A 225 -2.58 14.81 9.46
N LYS A 226 -1.67 13.87 9.16
CA LYS A 226 -0.43 13.64 9.95
C LYS A 226 0.51 14.84 9.90
N LEU A 227 0.71 15.43 8.71
CA LEU A 227 1.59 16.59 8.53
C LEU A 227 1.04 17.85 9.21
N LEU A 228 -0.29 18.02 9.25
CA LEU A 228 -0.94 19.19 9.85
C LEU A 228 -1.38 18.97 11.31
N LEU A 229 -1.41 17.72 11.78
CA LEU A 229 -2.01 17.32 13.05
C LEU A 229 -3.48 17.77 13.16
N MET A 230 -4.21 17.68 12.05
CA MET A 230 -5.61 18.07 11.92
C MET A 230 -6.34 17.09 11.02
N THR A 231 -7.55 16.69 11.40
CA THR A 231 -8.42 15.88 10.53
C THR A 231 -8.87 16.68 9.31
N SER A 232 -9.24 16.00 8.22
CA SER A 232 -9.77 16.64 7.01
C SER A 232 -11.01 17.49 7.30
N LYS A 233 -11.84 17.07 8.27
CA LYS A 233 -13.00 17.83 8.72
C LYS A 233 -12.60 19.12 9.46
N GLN A 234 -11.61 19.06 10.36
CA GLN A 234 -11.08 20.26 11.02
C GLN A 234 -10.44 21.24 10.02
N ILE A 235 -9.72 20.72 9.01
CA ILE A 235 -9.13 21.56 7.94
C ILE A 235 -10.24 22.30 7.18
N MET A 236 -11.29 21.57 6.77
CA MET A 236 -12.47 22.16 6.13
C MET A 236 -13.12 23.24 7.00
N GLU A 237 -13.40 22.95 8.27
CA GLU A 237 -14.04 23.89 9.19
C GLU A 237 -13.21 25.17 9.40
N VAL A 238 -11.88 25.05 9.47
CA VAL A 238 -10.98 26.21 9.58
C VAL A 238 -11.03 27.08 8.33
N GLU A 239 -10.99 26.48 7.12
CA GLU A 239 -11.09 27.23 5.87
C GLU A 239 -12.46 27.91 5.70
N LEU A 240 -13.55 27.23 6.08
CA LEU A 240 -14.91 27.80 6.03
C LEU A 240 -15.09 29.00 6.97
N GLN A 241 -14.30 29.08 8.04
CA GLN A 241 -14.25 30.27 8.92
C GLN A 241 -13.40 31.42 8.34
N GLY A 242 -12.90 31.31 7.11
CA GLY A 242 -12.01 32.29 6.49
C GLY A 242 -10.60 32.30 7.07
N LYS A 243 -10.24 31.31 7.89
CA LYS A 243 -8.89 31.14 8.42
C LYS A 243 -8.11 30.21 7.50
N LYS A 244 -6.79 30.42 7.36
CA LYS A 244 -5.92 29.47 6.67
C LYS A 244 -5.29 28.53 7.69
N ALA A 245 -5.16 27.24 7.34
CA ALA A 245 -4.39 26.30 8.14
C ALA A 245 -2.97 26.84 8.34
N SER A 246 -2.42 26.73 9.56
CA SER A 246 -1.14 27.34 9.92
C SER A 246 0.04 26.50 9.41
N PHE A 247 0.25 26.52 8.10
CA PHE A 247 1.41 25.88 7.46
C PHE A 247 2.73 26.41 7.99
N GLN A 248 2.80 27.66 8.45
CA GLN A 248 4.00 28.18 9.10
C GLN A 248 4.34 27.43 10.39
N TYR A 249 3.33 27.10 11.21
CA TYR A 249 3.55 26.31 12.42
C TYR A 249 3.88 24.86 12.08
N ALA A 250 3.15 24.27 11.12
CA ALA A 250 3.43 22.93 10.64
C ALA A 250 4.87 22.82 10.09
N ASN A 251 5.27 23.69 9.16
CA ASN A 251 6.61 23.68 8.55
C ASN A 251 7.73 23.89 9.58
N LYS A 252 7.54 24.73 10.62
CA LYS A 252 8.52 24.87 11.71
C LYS A 252 8.74 23.58 12.50
N ARG A 253 7.71 22.74 12.60
CA ARG A 253 7.80 21.42 13.22
C ARG A 253 8.44 20.41 12.25
N LEU A 254 7.93 20.35 11.02
CA LEU A 254 8.41 19.44 9.97
C LEU A 254 9.90 19.64 9.65
N ASP A 255 10.44 20.86 9.78
CA ASP A 255 11.86 21.15 9.56
C ASP A 255 12.81 20.39 10.52
N LYS A 256 12.28 19.94 11.66
CA LYS A 256 13.00 19.16 12.68
C LYS A 256 12.86 17.65 12.52
N GLU A 257 12.05 17.21 11.56
CA GLU A 257 11.69 15.81 11.34
C GLU A 257 12.15 15.39 9.94
N GLU A 258 12.44 14.11 9.77
CA GLU A 258 12.73 13.52 8.47
C GLU A 258 11.71 12.43 8.17
N TYR A 259 11.45 12.22 6.89
CA TYR A 259 10.38 11.35 6.43
C TYR A 259 10.86 10.37 5.38
N ILE A 260 10.34 9.15 5.45
CA ILE A 260 10.44 8.15 4.39
C ILE A 260 9.10 8.12 3.68
N VAL A 261 9.12 8.43 2.39
CA VAL A 261 7.92 8.58 1.57
C VAL A 261 7.98 7.73 0.31
N GLN A 262 6.83 7.18 -0.07
CA GLN A 262 6.66 6.46 -1.32
C GLN A 262 6.04 7.38 -2.36
N LEU A 263 6.69 7.46 -3.53
CA LEU A 263 6.26 8.24 -4.67
C LEU A 263 5.71 7.36 -5.79
N ARG A 264 4.70 7.90 -6.48
CA ARG A 264 4.23 7.44 -7.78
C ARG A 264 4.04 8.61 -8.73
N SER A 265 4.09 8.36 -10.03
CA SER A 265 3.67 9.36 -11.02
C SER A 265 2.15 9.50 -11.05
N GLN A 266 1.67 10.73 -11.22
CA GLN A 266 0.27 11.03 -11.45
C GLN A 266 -0.09 10.66 -12.90
N SER A 267 -1.18 9.90 -13.09
CA SER A 267 -1.66 9.55 -14.43
C SER A 267 -2.10 10.80 -15.19
N SER A 268 -1.45 11.05 -16.33
CA SER A 268 -1.59 12.23 -17.20
C SER A 268 -2.92 12.22 -17.97
N THR A 269 -4.01 12.71 -17.39
CA THR A 269 -5.23 12.97 -18.17
C THR A 269 -5.58 14.45 -18.31
N TYR A 270 -5.12 15.33 -17.43
CA TYR A 270 -5.34 16.77 -17.54
C TYR A 270 -4.19 17.57 -16.90
N GLN A 271 -3.00 17.50 -17.49
CA GLN A 271 -1.92 18.40 -17.11
C GLN A 271 -1.94 19.64 -18.00
N THR A 272 -2.14 20.80 -17.39
CA THR A 272 -1.93 22.11 -18.03
C THR A 272 -0.44 22.44 -18.15
N ASN A 273 0.42 21.81 -17.33
CA ASN A 273 1.88 21.94 -17.37
C ASN A 273 2.54 20.58 -17.59
N PRO A 274 3.35 20.39 -18.66
CA PRO A 274 3.91 19.10 -19.07
C PRO A 274 5.13 18.63 -18.24
N GLY A 275 5.18 18.96 -16.94
CA GLY A 275 6.24 18.53 -16.03
C GLY A 275 5.95 17.19 -15.35
N PRO A 276 6.97 16.52 -14.80
CA PRO A 276 6.76 15.34 -13.96
C PRO A 276 5.89 15.70 -12.75
N SER A 277 4.83 14.92 -12.51
CA SER A 277 3.93 15.11 -11.36
C SER A 277 3.95 13.85 -10.50
N TYR A 278 4.21 14.03 -9.22
CA TYR A 278 4.31 12.95 -8.25
C TYR A 278 3.21 13.03 -7.20
N THR A 279 2.82 11.88 -6.66
CA THR A 279 1.91 11.78 -5.52
C THR A 279 2.53 10.91 -4.45
N ILE A 280 2.45 11.37 -3.20
CA ILE A 280 2.84 10.57 -2.03
C ILE A 280 1.74 9.53 -1.77
N THR A 281 2.11 8.25 -1.79
CA THR A 281 1.22 7.14 -1.43
C THR A 281 1.42 6.67 -0.01
N SER A 282 2.64 6.73 0.52
CA SER A 282 2.96 6.33 1.90
C SER A 282 3.89 7.34 2.56
N LEU A 283 3.72 7.56 3.86
CA LEU A 283 4.45 8.57 4.63
C LEU A 283 4.72 8.07 6.06
N HIS A 284 6.00 7.97 6.40
CA HIS A 284 6.49 7.51 7.69
C HIS A 284 7.50 8.49 8.26
N ASP A 285 7.44 8.68 9.58
CA ASP A 285 8.49 9.34 10.34
C ASP A 285 9.76 8.47 10.31
N ALA A 286 10.89 9.07 9.90
CA ALA A 286 12.17 8.37 9.78
C ALA A 286 12.76 7.95 11.14
N SER A 287 12.32 8.56 12.25
CA SER A 287 12.78 8.19 13.60
C SER A 287 12.44 6.74 13.99
N HIS A 288 11.46 6.12 13.34
CA HIS A 288 11.11 4.72 13.52
C HIS A 288 12.00 3.75 12.71
N TYR A 289 12.95 4.26 11.92
CA TYR A 289 13.90 3.47 11.15
C TYR A 289 15.23 3.40 11.90
N ILE A 290 15.61 2.20 12.33
CA ILE A 290 16.94 1.97 12.90
C ILE A 290 17.95 2.06 11.76
N VAL A 291 18.61 3.21 11.64
CA VAL A 291 19.85 3.30 10.87
C VAL A 291 20.90 2.51 11.67
N THR A 292 21.15 1.25 11.31
CA THR A 292 22.36 0.55 11.75
C THR A 292 23.56 1.21 11.05
N THR A 293 23.96 2.37 11.55
CA THR A 293 25.25 2.95 11.22
C THR A 293 26.30 2.29 12.11
N ASN A 294 27.35 1.80 11.46
CA ASN A 294 28.61 1.26 12.00
C ASN A 294 28.66 -0.27 12.21
N ILE A 295 28.90 -1.00 11.12
CA ILE A 295 29.79 -2.16 11.19
C ILE A 295 31.20 -1.63 10.90
N ASP A 296 32.01 -1.52 11.96
CA ASP A 296 33.45 -1.31 11.87
C ASP A 296 34.09 -2.50 11.12
N PRO A 297 34.89 -2.32 10.04
CA PRO A 297 35.45 -3.42 9.26
C PRO A 297 36.53 -4.27 9.97
N SER A 298 36.75 -4.09 11.28
CA SER A 298 37.97 -4.58 11.93
C SER A 298 37.75 -5.58 13.08
N THR A 299 36.71 -6.42 13.03
CA THR A 299 36.59 -7.53 14.01
C THR A 299 36.39 -8.89 13.32
N PRO A 300 37.35 -9.83 13.42
CA PRO A 300 37.16 -11.18 12.89
C PRO A 300 36.16 -11.97 13.74
N PRO A 301 35.37 -12.88 13.17
CA PRO A 301 34.35 -13.61 13.92
C PRO A 301 35.01 -14.60 14.89
N SER A 302 34.93 -14.31 16.19
CA SER A 302 35.34 -15.21 17.26
C SER A 302 34.32 -16.34 17.44
N SER A 303 34.71 -17.53 16.98
CA SER A 303 34.50 -18.85 17.59
C SER A 303 33.14 -19.19 18.24
N LYS A 304 32.43 -20.06 17.52
CA LYS A 304 31.44 -21.06 17.95
C LYS A 304 31.56 -21.52 19.42
N MET A 305 30.48 -21.42 20.19
CA MET A 305 30.23 -22.31 21.32
C MET A 305 29.80 -23.69 20.77
N LYS A 306 30.63 -24.71 21.04
CA LYS A 306 30.29 -26.14 20.93
C LYS A 306 29.76 -26.64 22.26
N LEU A 307 28.88 -27.66 22.22
CA LEU A 307 28.95 -28.96 22.93
C LEU A 307 27.60 -29.70 22.80
N PRO A 308 27.50 -31.04 22.94
CA PRO A 308 28.51 -32.10 22.73
C PRO A 308 28.05 -33.24 21.77
N HIS A 309 29.08 -33.94 21.27
CA HIS A 309 29.20 -35.30 20.73
C HIS A 309 28.05 -36.33 20.76
N SER A 310 27.84 -36.98 19.61
CA SER A 310 27.87 -38.44 19.37
C SER A 310 28.16 -38.69 17.86
N GLY A 311 29.31 -39.27 17.47
CA GLY A 311 29.48 -40.66 16.97
C GLY A 311 28.57 -40.97 15.76
N VAL A 312 29.01 -41.24 14.53
CA VAL A 312 29.93 -42.30 14.06
C VAL A 312 30.44 -42.02 12.62
N GLU A 313 31.67 -42.48 12.38
CA GLU A 313 32.58 -42.69 11.22
C GLU A 313 32.14 -42.59 9.73
N ASP A 314 33.02 -41.90 8.98
CA ASP A 314 33.67 -42.14 7.66
C ASP A 314 33.01 -42.94 6.52
N TYR A 315 32.99 -42.36 5.31
CA TYR A 315 33.70 -42.85 4.09
C TYR A 315 33.74 -41.78 2.98
N LEU A 316 34.86 -41.73 2.25
CA LEU A 316 35.29 -40.74 1.25
C LEU A 316 34.87 -41.06 -0.21
N SER A 317 34.48 -40.00 -0.95
CA SER A 317 34.68 -39.71 -2.41
C SER A 317 33.82 -40.42 -3.49
N PRO A 318 33.72 -39.89 -4.75
CA PRO A 318 33.90 -38.52 -5.27
C PRO A 318 32.73 -37.99 -6.17
N LEU A 319 32.80 -36.70 -6.51
CA LEU A 319 31.99 -35.95 -7.50
C LEU A 319 31.96 -36.58 -8.90
N PRO A 320 30.93 -36.23 -9.70
CA PRO A 320 31.16 -35.81 -11.07
C PRO A 320 30.62 -34.40 -11.37
N THR A 321 31.37 -33.75 -12.24
CA THR A 321 31.23 -32.41 -12.84
C THR A 321 30.13 -32.29 -13.91
N THR A 322 29.83 -31.02 -14.23
CA THR A 322 29.03 -30.47 -15.36
C THR A 322 27.53 -30.32 -15.07
N SER A 323 26.83 -29.22 -15.37
CA SER A 323 27.09 -28.09 -16.27
C SER A 323 26.30 -26.83 -15.86
N ILE A 324 26.97 -25.68 -15.92
CA ILE A 324 26.52 -24.32 -16.22
C ILE A 324 25.00 -24.09 -16.39
N THR A 325 24.44 -23.28 -15.50
CA THR A 325 23.62 -22.08 -15.83
C THR A 325 23.67 -21.11 -14.64
N PRO A 326 23.96 -19.81 -14.81
CA PRO A 326 23.85 -18.86 -13.71
C PRO A 326 22.38 -18.58 -13.46
N THR A 327 21.78 -19.35 -12.54
CA THR A 327 20.50 -18.97 -11.93
C THR A 327 20.79 -17.78 -11.03
N ILE A 328 20.55 -16.59 -11.58
CA ILE A 328 20.40 -15.36 -10.81
C ILE A 328 19.27 -15.62 -9.82
N PHE A 329 19.63 -15.84 -8.56
CA PHE A 329 18.70 -15.75 -7.44
C PHE A 329 18.31 -14.28 -7.29
N LEU A 330 17.29 -13.88 -8.04
CA LEU A 330 16.48 -12.70 -7.71
C LEU A 330 15.50 -13.15 -6.63
N GLU A 331 15.96 -13.14 -5.38
CA GLU A 331 15.07 -13.10 -4.22
C GLU A 331 14.39 -11.72 -4.21
N LEU A 332 13.29 -11.61 -4.97
CA LEU A 332 12.34 -10.52 -4.80
C LEU A 332 11.23 -10.98 -3.89
N LEU A 333 11.42 -10.61 -2.62
CA LEU A 333 10.43 -9.98 -1.75
C LEU A 333 9.05 -9.80 -2.40
N PHE A 334 8.09 -10.57 -1.91
CA PHE A 334 6.77 -10.04 -1.57
C PHE A 334 6.51 -10.39 -0.11
#